data_AF-A0AAU4EUN1-F1
#
_entry.id   AF-A0AAU4EUN1-F1
#
_cell.length_a   1.000
_cell.length_b   1.000
_cell.length_c   1.000
_cell.angle_alpha   90.00
_cell.angle_beta   90.00
_cell.angle_gamma   90.00
#
_symmetry.space_group_name_H-M   'P 1'
#
loop_
_entity.id
_entity.type
_entity.pdbx_description
1 polymer ?
#
loop_
_entity_poly.entity_id
_entity_poly.type
_entity_poly.pdbx_seq_one_letter_code
_entity_poly.pdbx_strand_id
1 'polypeptide(L)'
;MVAPEKPQSAPKTAQFAVGLRGYNQRQVDERIAELTKEFRETARNRDDAVATSSDLTKALAYAQKELAETKAALARMSSSPSGAGAMAERVRTMMQLAEEEIADLRSAADADAASTRDQADKYAHETHRTADKLAKDAEEERARLLKDAKIEIDKLTAAAGAKRVELAAAAERTRKEADAKAEAAAAAKRADADRVASEELAKKKQAFEQEVARKKQETEAALAQARDRQAEADRNRKLALDLRTKVAERIAATDVAVREAMKLLAPAEDAPAAASTPASASAQTPASAQAPANGDRKPAPAPAPASTPAAKPQAQAAPAPAAKAPAPAPAAKA
;
A
#
# COMPACT_ATOMS: atom_id res chain seq x y z
N MET A 1 70.27 -18.10 -76.76
CA MET A 1 71.46 -18.37 -75.94
C MET A 1 70.98 -18.95 -74.62
N VAL A 2 71.49 -20.10 -74.18
CA VAL A 2 71.10 -20.74 -72.91
C VAL A 2 72.35 -20.74 -72.01
N ALA A 3 72.17 -20.45 -70.73
CA ALA A 3 73.27 -20.40 -69.77
C ALA A 3 73.76 -21.82 -69.42
N PRO A 4 75.07 -22.02 -69.15
CA PRO A 4 75.56 -23.30 -68.68
C PRO A 4 75.05 -23.59 -67.27
N GLU A 5 74.45 -24.76 -67.06
CA GLU A 5 74.11 -25.24 -65.73
C GLU A 5 75.38 -25.46 -64.89
N LYS A 6 75.30 -25.16 -63.59
CA LYS A 6 76.39 -25.44 -62.66
C LYS A 6 76.44 -26.95 -62.39
N PRO A 7 77.61 -27.60 -62.41
CA PRO A 7 77.70 -29.03 -62.08
C PRO A 7 77.21 -29.26 -60.65
N GLN A 8 76.16 -30.06 -60.52
CA GLN A 8 75.56 -30.39 -59.24
C GLN A 8 76.57 -31.19 -58.39
N SER A 9 76.80 -30.76 -57.15
CA SER A 9 77.82 -31.36 -56.29
C SER A 9 77.47 -32.81 -55.98
N ALA A 10 78.35 -33.74 -56.37
CA ALA A 10 78.19 -35.15 -56.05
C ALA A 10 78.09 -35.36 -54.52
N PRO A 11 77.23 -36.27 -54.04
CA PRO A 11 77.04 -36.47 -52.60
C PRO A 11 78.35 -36.89 -51.94
N LYS A 12 78.76 -36.15 -50.90
CA LYS A 12 79.92 -36.51 -50.07
C LYS A 12 79.66 -37.89 -49.47
N THR A 13 80.53 -38.86 -49.78
CA THR A 13 80.46 -40.19 -49.20
C THR A 13 80.68 -40.11 -47.69
N ALA A 14 79.61 -40.30 -46.92
CA ALA A 14 79.66 -40.29 -45.46
C ALA A 14 80.53 -41.44 -44.97
N GLN A 15 81.69 -41.11 -44.40
CA GLN A 15 82.63 -42.09 -43.87
C GLN A 15 82.11 -42.60 -42.51
N PHE A 16 81.87 -43.91 -42.41
CA PHE A 16 81.44 -44.56 -41.17
C PHE A 16 82.50 -44.41 -40.07
N ALA A 17 82.08 -44.22 -38.81
CA ALA A 17 83.01 -44.20 -37.70
C ALA A 17 83.64 -45.59 -37.51
N VAL A 18 84.97 -45.63 -37.36
CA VAL A 18 85.74 -46.86 -37.13
C VAL A 18 86.04 -47.00 -35.63
N GLY A 19 85.63 -48.12 -35.04
CA GLY A 19 86.01 -48.54 -33.70
C GLY A 19 87.10 -49.61 -33.71
N LEU A 20 87.49 -50.09 -32.52
CA LEU A 20 88.60 -51.04 -32.30
C LEU A 20 88.45 -52.39 -33.03
N ARG A 21 87.27 -52.71 -33.57
CA ARG A 21 86.97 -53.96 -34.30
C ARG A 21 86.31 -53.73 -35.67
N GLY A 22 86.50 -52.56 -36.28
CA GLY A 22 85.94 -52.19 -37.58
C GLY A 22 84.87 -51.09 -37.50
N TYR A 23 84.05 -50.94 -38.55
CA TYR A 23 83.02 -49.91 -38.61
C TYR A 23 81.96 -50.07 -37.51
N ASN A 24 81.39 -48.95 -37.06
CA ASN A 24 80.26 -48.93 -36.14
C ASN A 24 79.03 -49.55 -36.81
N GLN A 25 78.75 -50.82 -36.50
CA GLN A 25 77.66 -51.59 -37.09
C GLN A 25 76.32 -50.84 -37.05
N ARG A 26 75.99 -50.15 -35.95
CA ARG A 26 74.71 -49.44 -35.83
C ARG A 26 74.57 -48.32 -36.87
N GLN A 27 75.65 -47.58 -37.15
CA GLN A 27 75.67 -46.54 -38.19
C GLN A 27 75.61 -47.13 -39.60
N VAL A 28 76.20 -48.32 -39.80
CA VAL A 28 76.16 -49.04 -41.08
C VAL A 28 74.73 -49.55 -41.33
N ASP A 29 74.10 -50.18 -40.33
CA ASP A 29 72.73 -50.69 -40.43
C ASP A 29 71.71 -49.55 -40.59
N GLU A 30 71.88 -48.43 -39.85
CA GLU A 30 71.11 -47.19 -40.03
C GLU A 30 71.23 -46.68 -41.48
N ARG A 31 72.46 -46.53 -42.01
CA ARG A 31 72.65 -46.02 -43.39
C ARG A 31 72.23 -47.00 -44.48
N ILE A 32 72.31 -48.31 -44.25
CA ILE A 32 71.78 -49.32 -45.18
C ILE A 32 70.25 -49.27 -45.18
N ALA A 33 69.60 -49.05 -44.03
CA ALA A 33 68.16 -48.86 -43.96
C ALA A 33 67.71 -47.57 -44.69
N GLU A 34 68.45 -46.47 -44.52
CA GLU A 34 68.25 -45.23 -45.28
C GLU A 34 68.42 -45.45 -46.79
N LEU A 35 69.55 -45.99 -47.24
CA LEU A 35 69.80 -46.32 -48.66
C LEU A 35 68.71 -47.25 -49.22
N THR A 36 68.28 -48.25 -48.45
CA THR A 36 67.21 -49.17 -48.87
C THR A 36 65.84 -48.46 -48.94
N LYS A 37 65.62 -47.38 -48.17
CA LYS A 37 64.46 -46.49 -48.36
C LYS A 37 64.64 -45.62 -49.62
N GLU A 38 65.77 -44.92 -49.75
CA GLU A 38 66.12 -44.08 -50.90
C GLU A 38 65.99 -44.83 -52.24
N PHE A 39 66.48 -46.08 -52.32
CA PHE A 39 66.32 -46.94 -53.49
C PHE A 39 64.88 -47.35 -53.77
N ARG A 40 64.06 -47.64 -52.75
CA ARG A 40 62.62 -47.96 -52.95
C ARG A 40 61.81 -46.73 -53.38
N GLU A 41 62.16 -45.56 -52.87
CA GLU A 41 61.56 -44.28 -53.24
C GLU A 41 61.94 -43.91 -54.68
N THR A 42 63.22 -44.04 -55.04
CA THR A 42 63.72 -43.81 -56.41
C THR A 42 63.16 -44.83 -57.41
N ALA A 43 62.97 -46.10 -57.01
CA ALA A 43 62.34 -47.11 -57.86
C ALA A 43 60.87 -46.77 -58.16
N ARG A 44 60.09 -46.35 -57.15
CA ARG A 44 58.71 -45.86 -57.35
C ARG A 44 58.67 -44.64 -58.27
N ASN A 45 59.47 -43.61 -57.95
CA ASN A 45 59.52 -42.39 -58.76
C ASN A 45 59.95 -42.66 -60.21
N ARG A 46 60.83 -43.65 -60.45
CA ARG A 46 61.18 -44.14 -61.80
C ARG A 46 60.00 -44.81 -62.47
N ASP A 47 59.29 -45.69 -61.77
CA ASP A 47 58.18 -46.46 -62.35
C ASP A 47 56.97 -45.55 -62.66
N ASP A 48 56.71 -44.55 -61.81
CA ASP A 48 55.75 -43.46 -62.06
C ASP A 48 56.18 -42.58 -63.25
N ALA A 49 57.47 -42.27 -63.37
CA ALA A 49 58.02 -41.53 -64.52
C ALA A 49 57.94 -42.34 -65.84
N VAL A 50 58.11 -43.67 -65.78
CA VAL A 50 57.93 -44.56 -66.94
C VAL A 50 56.45 -44.68 -67.31
N ALA A 51 55.54 -44.78 -66.34
CA ALA A 51 54.11 -44.80 -66.57
C ALA A 51 53.64 -43.51 -67.27
N THR A 52 53.94 -42.35 -66.68
CA THR A 52 53.61 -41.03 -67.24
C THR A 52 54.29 -40.77 -68.59
N SER A 53 55.53 -41.21 -68.80
CA SER A 53 56.19 -41.18 -70.13
C SER A 53 55.44 -42.04 -71.16
N SER A 54 54.94 -43.21 -70.76
CA SER A 54 54.12 -44.07 -71.64
C SER A 54 52.79 -43.40 -72.01
N ASP A 55 52.13 -42.71 -71.07
CA ASP A 55 50.85 -42.04 -71.30
C ASP A 55 51.00 -40.77 -72.13
N LEU A 56 52.05 -39.99 -71.90
CA LEU A 56 52.44 -38.87 -72.77
C LEU A 56 52.75 -39.36 -74.19
N THR A 57 53.38 -40.53 -74.34
CA THR A 57 53.66 -41.13 -75.66
C THR A 57 52.35 -41.55 -76.37
N LYS A 58 51.39 -42.14 -75.66
CA LYS A 58 50.05 -42.46 -76.18
C LYS A 58 49.30 -41.20 -76.61
N ALA A 59 49.29 -40.17 -75.76
CA ALA A 59 48.63 -38.89 -76.04
C ALA A 59 49.27 -38.16 -77.23
N LEU A 60 50.60 -38.18 -77.35
CA LEU A 60 51.34 -37.61 -78.47
C LEU A 60 51.04 -38.36 -79.78
N ALA A 61 51.01 -39.69 -79.77
CA ALA A 61 50.65 -40.49 -80.94
C ALA A 61 49.19 -40.25 -81.37
N TYR A 62 48.27 -40.11 -80.41
CA TYR A 62 46.88 -39.73 -80.67
C TYR A 62 46.78 -38.34 -81.31
N ALA A 63 47.43 -37.33 -80.72
CA ALA A 63 47.46 -35.97 -81.24
C ALA A 63 48.11 -35.87 -82.63
N GLN A 64 49.16 -36.65 -82.90
CA GLN A 64 49.77 -36.74 -84.24
C GLN A 64 48.81 -37.32 -85.29
N LYS A 65 48.00 -38.32 -84.91
CA LYS A 65 46.96 -38.90 -85.77
C LYS A 65 45.87 -37.88 -86.08
N GLU A 66 45.28 -37.25 -85.05
CA GLU A 66 44.27 -36.18 -85.21
C GLU A 66 44.78 -35.03 -86.08
N LEU A 67 46.04 -34.62 -85.88
CA LEU A 67 46.69 -33.55 -86.66
C LEU A 67 46.93 -33.95 -88.13
N ALA A 68 47.12 -35.25 -88.41
CA ALA A 68 47.18 -35.76 -89.78
C ALA A 68 45.80 -35.83 -90.44
N GLU A 69 44.78 -36.29 -89.71
CA GLU A 69 43.40 -36.42 -90.23
C GLU A 69 42.75 -35.03 -90.48
N THR A 70 42.94 -34.08 -89.57
CA THR A 70 42.50 -32.68 -89.74
C THR A 70 43.24 -31.97 -90.87
N LYS A 71 44.56 -32.19 -91.05
CA LYS A 71 45.29 -31.70 -92.23
C LYS A 71 44.74 -32.29 -93.53
N ALA A 72 44.39 -33.58 -93.55
CA ALA A 72 43.80 -34.21 -94.73
C ALA A 72 42.40 -33.65 -95.03
N ALA A 73 41.57 -33.39 -94.02
CA ALA A 73 40.28 -32.72 -94.19
C ALA A 73 40.43 -31.28 -94.73
N LEU A 74 41.34 -30.49 -94.14
CA LEU A 74 41.64 -29.13 -94.59
C LEU A 74 42.16 -29.08 -96.04
N ALA A 75 43.00 -30.04 -96.43
CA ALA A 75 43.48 -30.17 -97.81
C ALA A 75 42.34 -30.50 -98.79
N ARG A 76 41.38 -31.35 -98.41
CA ARG A 76 40.16 -31.60 -99.21
C ARG A 76 39.26 -30.37 -99.32
N MET A 77 39.17 -29.57 -98.26
CA MET A 77 38.41 -28.32 -98.27
C MET A 77 39.03 -27.23 -99.15
N SER A 78 40.36 -27.07 -99.13
CA SER A 78 41.05 -26.04 -99.90
C SER A 78 41.21 -26.38 -101.38
N SER A 79 41.36 -27.66 -101.74
CA SER A 79 41.58 -28.08 -103.13
C SER A 79 40.33 -28.01 -104.01
N SER A 80 39.12 -28.00 -103.44
CA SER A 80 37.86 -27.85 -104.19
C SER A 80 36.74 -27.29 -103.31
N PRO A 81 36.73 -25.98 -103.00
CA PRO A 81 35.79 -25.39 -102.02
C PRO A 81 34.30 -25.59 -102.36
N SER A 82 33.95 -25.62 -103.64
CA SER A 82 32.59 -25.88 -104.14
C SER A 82 32.24 -27.37 -104.29
N GLY A 83 33.18 -28.28 -104.05
CA GLY A 83 32.96 -29.72 -104.14
C GLY A 83 32.14 -30.26 -102.97
N ALA A 84 31.36 -31.31 -103.21
CA ALA A 84 30.44 -31.89 -102.21
C ALA A 84 31.14 -32.28 -100.88
N GLY A 85 32.37 -32.80 -100.95
CA GLY A 85 33.16 -33.11 -99.74
C GLY A 85 33.56 -31.86 -98.93
N ALA A 86 33.95 -30.78 -99.60
CA ALA A 86 34.30 -29.50 -98.95
C ALA A 86 33.08 -28.76 -98.38
N MET A 87 31.87 -29.05 -98.88
CA MET A 87 30.62 -28.62 -98.25
C MET A 87 30.29 -29.49 -97.03
N ALA A 88 30.40 -30.82 -97.15
CA ALA A 88 30.10 -31.74 -96.05
C ALA A 88 31.00 -31.55 -94.83
N GLU A 89 32.32 -31.40 -95.02
CA GLU A 89 33.26 -31.12 -93.92
C GLU A 89 32.94 -29.76 -93.26
N ARG A 90 32.57 -28.73 -94.04
CA ARG A 90 32.17 -27.41 -93.48
C ARG A 90 30.85 -27.46 -92.69
N VAL A 91 29.86 -28.23 -93.14
CA VAL A 91 28.63 -28.46 -92.36
C VAL A 91 28.96 -29.20 -91.05
N ARG A 92 29.88 -30.17 -91.08
CA ARG A 92 30.36 -30.85 -89.88
C ARG A 92 31.04 -29.88 -88.90
N THR A 93 31.97 -29.05 -89.36
CA THR A 93 32.62 -28.05 -88.49
C THR A 93 31.63 -27.03 -87.94
N MET A 94 30.64 -26.60 -88.74
CA MET A 94 29.59 -25.69 -88.29
C MET A 94 28.67 -26.32 -87.23
N MET A 95 28.38 -27.62 -87.34
CA MET A 95 27.60 -28.34 -86.33
C MET A 95 28.39 -28.56 -85.04
N GLN A 96 29.69 -28.87 -85.14
CA GLN A 96 30.58 -28.93 -83.97
C GLN A 96 30.69 -27.58 -83.25
N LEU A 97 30.86 -26.48 -84.00
CA LEU A 97 30.87 -25.12 -83.43
C LEU A 97 29.55 -24.80 -82.71
N ALA A 98 28.41 -25.21 -83.28
CA ALA A 98 27.10 -25.03 -82.65
C ALA A 98 26.91 -25.92 -81.41
N GLU A 99 27.47 -27.14 -81.39
CA GLU A 99 27.49 -28.02 -80.21
C GLU A 99 28.35 -27.43 -79.08
N GLU A 100 29.51 -26.83 -79.42
CA GLU A 100 30.37 -26.07 -78.50
C GLU A 100 29.67 -24.82 -77.96
N GLU A 101 29.07 -23.99 -78.83
CA GLU A 101 28.32 -22.79 -78.41
C GLU A 101 27.10 -23.14 -77.54
N ILE A 102 26.39 -24.25 -77.81
CA ILE A 102 25.31 -24.75 -76.95
C ILE A 102 25.85 -25.26 -75.60
N ALA A 103 27.05 -25.85 -75.55
CA ALA A 103 27.68 -26.27 -74.30
C ALA A 103 28.11 -25.07 -73.44
N ASP A 104 28.71 -24.04 -74.05
CA ASP A 104 29.09 -22.80 -73.38
C ASP A 104 27.86 -22.02 -72.88
N LEU A 105 26.79 -21.91 -73.69
CA LEU A 105 25.53 -21.28 -73.26
C LEU A 105 24.86 -22.02 -72.09
N ARG A 106 24.96 -23.35 -72.04
CA ARG A 106 24.49 -24.14 -70.87
C ARG A 106 25.36 -23.91 -69.65
N SER A 107 26.69 -23.96 -69.81
CA SER A 107 27.66 -23.70 -68.74
C SER A 107 27.46 -22.32 -68.11
N ALA A 108 27.25 -21.29 -68.94
CA ALA A 108 26.93 -19.93 -68.51
C ALA A 108 25.57 -19.88 -67.78
N ALA A 109 24.51 -20.48 -68.34
CA ALA A 109 23.19 -20.50 -67.70
C ALA A 109 23.18 -21.24 -66.35
N ASP A 110 23.92 -22.34 -66.20
CA ASP A 110 24.06 -23.06 -64.94
C ASP A 110 24.89 -22.25 -63.92
N ALA A 111 25.93 -21.54 -64.36
CA ALA A 111 26.72 -20.63 -63.52
C ALA A 111 25.90 -19.42 -63.04
N ASP A 112 25.11 -18.79 -63.91
CA ASP A 112 24.20 -17.70 -63.57
C ASP A 112 23.07 -18.17 -62.63
N ALA A 113 22.53 -19.38 -62.86
CA ALA A 113 21.53 -19.99 -61.98
C ALA A 113 22.12 -20.35 -60.61
N ALA A 114 23.39 -20.80 -60.53
CA ALA A 114 24.10 -20.99 -59.28
C ALA A 114 24.33 -19.64 -58.57
N SER A 115 24.90 -18.65 -59.25
CA SER A 115 25.13 -17.29 -58.74
C SER A 115 23.85 -16.64 -58.19
N THR A 116 22.73 -16.80 -58.89
CA THR A 116 21.41 -16.28 -58.47
C THR A 116 20.91 -16.96 -57.19
N ARG A 117 21.06 -18.28 -57.05
CA ARG A 117 20.73 -19.01 -55.81
C ARG A 117 21.63 -18.55 -54.66
N ASP A 118 22.94 -18.50 -54.90
CA ASP A 118 23.96 -18.03 -53.97
C ASP A 118 23.64 -16.62 -53.42
N GLN A 119 23.16 -15.71 -54.27
CA GLN A 119 22.74 -14.37 -53.89
C GLN A 119 21.43 -14.36 -53.10
N ALA A 120 20.44 -15.16 -53.53
CA ALA A 120 19.17 -15.29 -52.82
C ALA A 120 19.35 -15.87 -51.41
N ASP A 121 20.17 -16.91 -51.24
CA ASP A 121 20.47 -17.53 -49.94
C ASP A 121 21.24 -16.57 -49.02
N LYS A 122 22.20 -15.81 -49.55
CA LYS A 122 22.90 -14.74 -48.79
C LYS A 122 21.93 -13.66 -48.33
N TYR A 123 21.05 -13.18 -49.21
CA TYR A 123 20.03 -12.19 -48.89
C TYR A 123 19.01 -12.71 -47.86
N ALA A 124 18.56 -13.96 -47.99
CA ALA A 124 17.68 -14.60 -47.01
C ALA A 124 18.35 -14.71 -45.64
N HIS A 125 19.60 -15.20 -45.58
CA HIS A 125 20.36 -15.29 -44.33
C HIS A 125 20.61 -13.93 -43.69
N GLU A 126 20.90 -12.88 -44.46
CA GLU A 126 21.08 -11.52 -43.93
C GLU A 126 19.75 -10.91 -43.45
N THR A 127 18.65 -11.14 -44.17
CA THR A 127 17.30 -10.73 -43.77
C THR A 127 16.86 -11.41 -42.48
N HIS A 128 17.07 -12.73 -42.34
CA HIS A 128 16.82 -13.44 -41.08
C HIS A 128 17.73 -12.93 -39.95
N ARG A 129 19.03 -12.75 -40.20
CA ARG A 129 19.99 -12.28 -39.19
C ARG A 129 19.72 -10.84 -38.72
N THR A 130 19.15 -9.99 -39.57
CA THR A 130 18.76 -8.62 -39.20
C THR A 130 17.42 -8.61 -38.47
N ALA A 131 16.43 -9.41 -38.88
CA ALA A 131 15.19 -9.61 -38.13
C ALA A 131 15.43 -10.19 -36.72
N ASP A 132 16.28 -11.21 -36.59
CA ASP A 132 16.65 -11.84 -35.32
C ASP A 132 17.34 -10.87 -34.35
N LYS A 133 18.13 -9.92 -34.87
CA LYS A 133 18.72 -8.84 -34.07
C LYS A 133 17.65 -7.87 -33.61
N LEU A 134 16.87 -7.32 -34.55
CA LEU A 134 15.82 -6.34 -34.26
C LEU A 134 14.80 -6.87 -33.24
N ALA A 135 14.45 -8.17 -33.31
CA ALA A 135 13.60 -8.83 -32.33
C ALA A 135 14.23 -8.85 -30.93
N LYS A 136 15.52 -9.22 -30.81
CA LYS A 136 16.25 -9.24 -29.53
C LYS A 136 16.46 -7.85 -28.95
N ASP A 137 16.82 -6.88 -29.79
CA ASP A 137 17.00 -5.48 -29.39
C ASP A 137 15.67 -4.92 -28.83
N ALA A 138 14.54 -5.19 -29.50
CA ALA A 138 13.20 -4.82 -29.04
C ALA A 138 12.75 -5.58 -27.76
N GLU A 139 13.14 -6.85 -27.60
CA GLU A 139 12.91 -7.61 -26.36
C GLU A 139 13.72 -7.05 -25.18
N GLU A 140 14.98 -6.66 -25.42
CA GLU A 140 15.82 -5.99 -24.41
C GLU A 140 15.27 -4.61 -24.03
N GLU A 141 14.89 -3.78 -24.99
CA GLU A 141 14.27 -2.47 -24.70
C GLU A 141 12.96 -2.64 -23.92
N ARG A 142 12.10 -3.58 -24.32
CA ARG A 142 10.88 -3.92 -23.58
C ARG A 142 11.18 -4.40 -22.16
N ALA A 143 12.21 -5.23 -21.97
CA ALA A 143 12.62 -5.71 -20.64
C ALA A 143 13.15 -4.58 -19.75
N ARG A 144 13.92 -3.64 -20.31
CA ARG A 144 14.39 -2.43 -19.62
C ARG A 144 13.22 -1.53 -19.21
N LEU A 145 12.34 -1.17 -20.16
CA LEU A 145 11.14 -0.36 -19.88
C LEU A 145 10.21 -1.00 -18.84
N LEU A 146 10.01 -2.32 -18.87
CA LEU A 146 9.21 -3.03 -17.86
C LEU A 146 9.89 -3.08 -16.49
N LYS A 147 11.23 -3.07 -16.41
CA LYS A 147 11.98 -2.98 -15.15
C LYS A 147 11.88 -1.57 -14.56
N ASP A 148 12.07 -0.54 -15.38
CA ASP A 148 12.04 0.85 -14.94
C ASP A 148 10.64 1.28 -14.53
N ALA A 149 9.60 0.84 -15.27
CA ALA A 149 8.20 1.04 -14.90
C ALA A 149 7.85 0.37 -13.55
N LYS A 150 8.37 -0.84 -13.26
CA LYS A 150 8.19 -1.48 -11.95
C LYS A 150 8.84 -0.66 -10.84
N ILE A 151 10.11 -0.25 -11.04
CA ILE A 151 10.85 0.58 -10.09
C ILE A 151 10.09 1.88 -9.78
N GLU A 152 9.48 2.53 -10.78
CA GLU A 152 8.70 3.74 -10.57
C GLU A 152 7.35 3.48 -9.87
N ILE A 153 6.65 2.39 -10.22
CA ILE A 153 5.44 1.94 -9.51
C ILE A 153 5.75 1.66 -8.03
N ASP A 154 6.87 1.01 -7.73
CA ASP A 154 7.30 0.68 -6.36
C ASP A 154 7.62 1.96 -5.57
N LYS A 155 8.37 2.92 -6.16
CA LYS A 155 8.60 4.26 -5.56
C LYS A 155 7.30 4.99 -5.27
N LEU A 156 6.40 5.07 -6.25
CA LEU A 156 5.13 5.79 -6.12
C LEU A 156 4.22 5.13 -5.08
N THR A 157 4.22 3.80 -5.01
CA THR A 157 3.48 3.03 -4.00
C THR A 157 4.05 3.25 -2.60
N ALA A 158 5.38 3.24 -2.45
CA ALA A 158 6.05 3.54 -1.18
C ALA A 158 5.80 4.99 -0.72
N ALA A 159 5.89 5.97 -1.62
CA ALA A 159 5.62 7.38 -1.34
C ALA A 159 4.14 7.63 -0.98
N ALA A 160 3.20 6.96 -1.65
CA ALA A 160 1.78 7.00 -1.30
C ALA A 160 1.51 6.32 0.05
N GLY A 161 2.22 5.22 0.36
CA GLY A 161 2.18 4.56 1.67
C GLY A 161 2.66 5.49 2.79
N ALA A 162 3.82 6.11 2.63
CA ALA A 162 4.38 7.08 3.58
C ALA A 162 3.41 8.24 3.85
N LYS A 163 2.85 8.87 2.79
CA LYS A 163 1.86 9.94 2.93
C LYS A 163 0.58 9.50 3.63
N ARG A 164 0.13 8.26 3.45
CA ARG A 164 -1.02 7.70 4.20
C ARG A 164 -0.72 7.57 5.69
N VAL A 165 0.48 7.10 6.06
CA VAL A 165 0.91 7.00 7.46
C VAL A 165 1.05 8.38 8.09
N GLU A 166 1.64 9.34 7.38
CA GLU A 166 1.80 10.73 7.82
C GLU A 166 0.43 11.39 8.08
N LEU A 167 -0.49 11.32 7.11
CA LEU A 167 -1.84 11.87 7.25
C LEU A 167 -2.65 11.18 8.36
N ALA A 168 -2.49 9.86 8.54
CA ALA A 168 -3.11 9.15 9.65
C ALA A 168 -2.57 9.62 11.01
N ALA A 169 -1.25 9.80 11.14
CA ALA A 169 -0.63 10.31 12.36
C ALA A 169 -1.03 11.77 12.65
N ALA A 170 -1.15 12.62 11.63
CA ALA A 170 -1.64 14.00 11.76
C ALA A 170 -3.12 14.05 12.18
N ALA A 171 -3.96 13.18 11.61
CA ALA A 171 -5.37 13.04 11.99
C ALA A 171 -5.54 12.49 13.42
N GLU A 172 -4.64 11.62 13.88
CA GLU A 172 -4.67 11.07 15.23
C GLU A 172 -4.17 12.06 16.30
N ARG A 173 -3.15 12.86 15.97
CA ARG A 173 -2.70 14.01 16.80
C ARG A 173 -3.80 15.06 16.96
N THR A 174 -4.40 15.49 15.85
CA THR A 174 -5.46 16.53 15.88
C THR A 174 -6.73 16.07 16.61
N ARG A 175 -7.05 14.77 16.59
CA ARG A 175 -8.07 14.17 17.48
C ARG A 175 -7.65 14.28 18.95
N LYS A 176 -6.49 13.76 19.33
CA LYS A 176 -5.98 13.83 20.72
C LYS A 176 -5.94 15.26 21.26
N GLU A 177 -5.55 16.23 20.44
CA GLU A 177 -5.62 17.65 20.81
C GLU A 177 -7.05 18.16 21.00
N ALA A 178 -7.99 17.78 20.14
CA ALA A 178 -9.39 18.17 20.26
C ALA A 178 -10.05 17.53 21.50
N ASP A 179 -9.78 16.25 21.75
CA ASP A 179 -10.25 15.50 22.91
C ASP A 179 -9.72 16.12 24.21
N ALA A 180 -8.41 16.42 24.28
CA ALA A 180 -7.81 17.09 25.44
C ALA A 180 -8.36 18.51 25.65
N LYS A 181 -8.61 19.28 24.59
CA LYS A 181 -9.25 20.61 24.67
C LYS A 181 -10.71 20.50 25.15
N ALA A 182 -11.44 19.47 24.71
CA ALA A 182 -12.81 19.21 25.15
C ALA A 182 -12.87 18.76 26.62
N GLU A 183 -11.95 17.90 27.06
CA GLU A 183 -11.82 17.47 28.45
C GLU A 183 -11.46 18.65 29.36
N ALA A 184 -10.47 19.48 28.99
CA ALA A 184 -10.11 20.68 29.75
C ALA A 184 -11.28 21.67 29.86
N ALA A 185 -12.04 21.89 28.77
CA ALA A 185 -13.23 22.73 28.79
C ALA A 185 -14.37 22.13 29.64
N ALA A 186 -14.51 20.81 29.69
CA ALA A 186 -15.47 20.13 30.56
C ALA A 186 -15.04 20.19 32.03
N ALA A 187 -13.75 20.05 32.33
CA ALA A 187 -13.19 20.18 33.67
C ALA A 187 -13.35 21.61 34.23
N ALA A 188 -13.07 22.63 33.42
CA ALA A 188 -13.31 24.03 33.78
C ALA A 188 -14.78 24.29 34.11
N LYS A 189 -15.71 23.83 33.25
CA LYS A 189 -17.17 23.95 33.49
C LYS A 189 -17.64 23.22 34.74
N ARG A 190 -17.04 22.08 35.10
CA ARG A 190 -17.31 21.39 36.38
C ARG A 190 -16.83 22.23 37.55
N ALA A 191 -15.57 22.68 37.53
CA ALA A 191 -15.01 23.51 38.60
C ALA A 191 -15.78 24.83 38.82
N ASP A 192 -16.27 25.47 37.75
CA ASP A 192 -17.14 26.64 37.86
C ASP A 192 -18.53 26.31 38.42
N ALA A 193 -19.13 25.19 38.01
CA ALA A 193 -20.41 24.73 38.56
C ALA A 193 -20.29 24.34 40.05
N ASP A 194 -19.22 23.64 40.44
CA ASP A 194 -18.91 23.26 41.82
C ASP A 194 -18.63 24.50 42.67
N ARG A 195 -17.94 25.51 42.13
CA ARG A 195 -17.74 26.82 42.76
C ARG A 195 -19.07 27.53 43.02
N VAL A 196 -19.91 27.70 42.00
CA VAL A 196 -21.23 28.35 42.13
C VAL A 196 -22.12 27.59 43.11
N ALA A 197 -22.14 26.26 43.06
CA ALA A 197 -22.87 25.42 44.00
C ALA A 197 -22.34 25.58 45.45
N SER A 198 -21.03 25.66 45.64
CA SER A 198 -20.41 25.88 46.96
C SER A 198 -20.75 27.26 47.52
N GLU A 199 -20.76 28.31 46.68
CA GLU A 199 -21.16 29.66 47.05
C GLU A 199 -22.65 29.73 47.39
N GLU A 200 -23.52 29.09 46.62
CA GLU A 200 -24.95 28.99 46.94
C GLU A 200 -25.18 28.24 48.25
N LEU A 201 -24.48 27.13 48.49
CA LEU A 201 -24.58 26.38 49.73
C LEU A 201 -24.06 27.19 50.93
N ALA A 202 -23.00 27.99 50.76
CA ALA A 202 -22.52 28.91 51.78
C ALA A 202 -23.55 30.02 52.09
N LYS A 203 -24.11 30.66 51.05
CA LYS A 203 -25.17 31.69 51.19
C LYS A 203 -26.42 31.12 51.87
N LYS A 204 -26.84 29.90 51.50
CA LYS A 204 -27.98 29.19 52.10
C LYS A 204 -27.72 28.80 53.56
N LYS A 205 -26.50 28.35 53.91
CA LYS A 205 -26.10 28.11 55.30
C LYS A 205 -26.12 29.38 56.14
N GLN A 206 -25.53 30.47 55.66
CA GLN A 206 -25.53 31.76 56.35
C GLN A 206 -26.95 32.30 56.58
N ALA A 207 -27.84 32.22 55.58
CA ALA A 207 -29.24 32.61 55.72
C ALA A 207 -29.98 31.74 56.76
N PHE A 208 -29.76 30.41 56.76
CA PHE A 208 -30.33 29.51 57.74
C PHE A 208 -29.79 29.76 59.16
N GLU A 209 -28.50 30.01 59.31
CA GLU A 209 -27.86 30.38 60.58
C GLU A 209 -28.40 31.72 61.11
N GLN A 210 -28.62 32.71 60.24
CA GLN A 210 -29.28 33.98 60.59
C GLN A 210 -30.74 33.78 61.01
N GLU A 211 -31.51 32.95 60.30
CA GLU A 211 -32.87 32.59 60.71
C GLU A 211 -32.90 31.88 62.06
N VAL A 212 -31.99 30.95 62.31
CA VAL A 212 -31.88 30.23 63.60
C VAL A 212 -31.44 31.18 64.71
N ALA A 213 -30.50 32.09 64.45
CA ALA A 213 -30.08 33.12 65.42
C ALA A 213 -31.23 34.08 65.74
N ARG A 214 -31.96 34.55 64.73
CA ARG A 214 -33.15 35.39 64.91
C ARG A 214 -34.24 34.66 65.70
N LYS A 215 -34.58 33.42 65.34
CA LYS A 215 -35.59 32.60 66.06
C LYS A 215 -35.16 32.31 67.50
N LYS A 216 -33.86 32.13 67.77
CA LYS A 216 -33.31 32.08 69.14
C LYS A 216 -33.54 33.40 69.88
N GLN A 217 -33.16 34.54 69.31
CA GLN A 217 -33.40 35.85 69.93
C GLN A 217 -34.89 36.13 70.18
N GLU A 218 -35.77 35.78 69.24
CA GLU A 218 -37.23 35.91 69.39
C GLU A 218 -37.77 34.99 70.51
N THR A 219 -37.27 33.75 70.63
CA THR A 219 -37.66 32.84 71.73
C THR A 219 -37.05 33.24 73.08
N GLU A 220 -35.82 33.74 73.11
CA GLU A 220 -35.17 34.27 74.31
C GLU A 220 -35.87 35.54 74.83
N ALA A 221 -36.26 36.45 73.93
CA ALA A 221 -37.06 37.62 74.24
C ALA A 221 -38.48 37.25 74.71
N ALA A 222 -39.12 36.25 74.08
CA ALA A 222 -40.41 35.74 74.52
C ALA A 222 -40.32 35.07 75.91
N LEU A 223 -39.24 34.34 76.20
CA LEU A 223 -38.97 33.75 77.52
C LEU A 223 -38.61 34.82 78.57
N ALA A 224 -37.95 35.91 78.18
CA ALA A 224 -37.73 37.07 79.05
C ALA A 224 -39.08 37.73 79.41
N GLN A 225 -39.88 38.10 78.41
CA GLN A 225 -41.23 38.66 78.63
C GLN A 225 -42.14 37.73 79.43
N ALA A 226 -42.04 36.41 79.26
CA ALA A 226 -42.77 35.44 80.07
C ALA A 226 -42.32 35.45 81.54
N ARG A 227 -41.00 35.53 81.80
CA ARG A 227 -40.45 35.67 83.17
C ARG A 227 -40.82 37.02 83.79
N ASP A 228 -40.79 38.10 83.03
CA ASP A 228 -41.16 39.43 83.51
C ASP A 228 -42.64 39.48 83.88
N ARG A 229 -43.53 38.98 83.01
CA ARG A 229 -44.97 38.82 83.30
C ARG A 229 -45.21 37.89 84.49
N GLN A 230 -44.42 36.83 84.66
CA GLN A 230 -44.50 35.96 85.84
C GLN A 230 -44.06 36.70 87.11
N ALA A 231 -42.97 37.46 87.07
CA ALA A 231 -42.50 38.27 88.18
C ALA A 231 -43.48 39.39 88.54
N GLU A 232 -44.15 39.99 87.56
CA GLU A 232 -45.26 40.93 87.77
C GLU A 232 -46.49 40.25 88.36
N ALA A 233 -46.86 39.06 87.88
CA ALA A 233 -47.94 38.26 88.46
C ALA A 233 -47.63 37.87 89.92
N ASP A 234 -46.38 37.52 90.24
CA ASP A 234 -45.93 37.22 91.60
C ASP A 234 -45.85 38.48 92.49
N ARG A 235 -45.46 39.64 91.97
CA ARG A 235 -45.57 40.94 92.66
C ARG A 235 -47.04 41.26 92.94
N ASN A 236 -47.92 41.15 91.95
CA ASN A 236 -49.35 41.42 92.09
C ASN A 236 -50.02 40.41 93.03
N ARG A 237 -49.58 39.15 93.03
CA ARG A 237 -50.00 38.14 94.01
C ARG A 237 -49.56 38.47 95.42
N LYS A 238 -48.31 38.95 95.62
CA LYS A 238 -47.84 39.45 96.92
C LYS A 238 -48.65 40.67 97.38
N LEU A 239 -48.86 41.65 96.52
CA LEU A 239 -49.69 42.83 96.82
C LEU A 239 -51.14 42.45 97.14
N ALA A 240 -51.73 41.50 96.42
CA ALA A 240 -53.07 40.99 96.69
C ALA A 240 -53.14 40.20 98.02
N LEU A 241 -52.07 39.48 98.38
CA LEU A 241 -51.95 38.83 99.69
C LEU A 241 -51.77 39.87 100.81
N ASP A 242 -50.90 40.88 100.65
CA ASP A 242 -50.71 41.96 101.63
C ASP A 242 -51.99 42.79 101.81
N LEU A 243 -52.73 43.07 100.73
CA LEU A 243 -54.05 43.69 100.80
C LEU A 243 -55.06 42.77 101.48
N ARG A 244 -55.04 41.46 101.22
CA ARG A 244 -55.89 40.48 101.95
C ARG A 244 -55.53 40.43 103.43
N THR A 245 -54.25 40.52 103.80
CA THR A 245 -53.81 40.59 105.21
C THR A 245 -54.30 41.88 105.85
N LYS A 246 -54.08 43.04 105.23
CA LYS A 246 -54.56 44.34 105.72
C LYS A 246 -56.09 44.43 105.80
N VAL A 247 -56.80 43.79 104.87
CA VAL A 247 -58.27 43.67 104.92
C VAL A 247 -58.70 42.69 106.01
N ALA A 248 -57.99 41.58 106.24
CA ALA A 248 -58.27 40.68 107.34
C ALA A 248 -57.97 41.31 108.71
N GLU A 249 -56.89 42.08 108.84
CA GLU A 249 -56.57 42.91 110.02
C GLU A 249 -57.64 43.97 110.26
N ARG A 250 -58.08 44.68 109.21
CA ARG A 250 -59.13 45.70 109.32
C ARG A 250 -60.49 45.10 109.61
N ILE A 251 -60.83 43.94 109.03
CA ILE A 251 -62.02 43.17 109.37
C ILE A 251 -61.95 42.70 110.82
N ALA A 252 -60.81 42.14 111.28
CA ALA A 252 -60.61 41.74 112.66
C ALA A 252 -60.73 42.93 113.64
N ALA A 253 -60.21 44.11 113.28
CA ALA A 253 -60.39 45.34 114.05
C ALA A 253 -61.86 45.77 114.12
N THR A 254 -62.61 45.70 112.99
CA THR A 254 -64.06 45.97 113.00
C THR A 254 -64.88 44.89 113.70
N ASP A 255 -64.44 43.63 113.69
CA ASP A 255 -65.10 42.50 114.32
C ASP A 255 -64.85 42.51 115.85
N VAL A 256 -63.67 42.94 116.30
CA VAL A 256 -63.45 43.33 117.70
C VAL A 256 -64.36 44.51 118.07
N ALA A 257 -64.41 45.59 117.29
CA ALA A 257 -65.27 46.73 117.59
C ALA A 257 -66.77 46.39 117.60
N VAL A 258 -67.22 45.50 116.70
CA VAL A 258 -68.61 45.00 116.65
C VAL A 258 -68.89 44.04 117.80
N ARG A 259 -67.94 43.18 118.21
CA ARG A 259 -68.10 42.32 119.40
C ARG A 259 -68.04 43.11 120.71
N GLU A 260 -67.34 44.23 120.78
CA GLU A 260 -67.39 45.14 121.91
C GLU A 260 -68.73 45.91 121.95
N ALA A 261 -69.21 46.40 120.81
CA ALA A 261 -70.54 47.01 120.70
C ALA A 261 -71.68 46.02 121.05
N MET A 262 -71.64 44.79 120.53
CA MET A 262 -72.63 43.75 120.81
C MET A 262 -72.50 43.13 122.22
N LYS A 263 -71.50 43.53 123.02
CA LYS A 263 -71.42 43.13 124.43
C LYS A 263 -72.21 44.03 125.38
N LEU A 264 -72.74 45.15 124.90
CA LEU A 264 -73.42 46.17 125.70
C LEU A 264 -74.93 46.29 125.45
N LEU A 265 -75.52 45.51 124.53
CA LEU A 265 -76.97 45.46 124.35
C LEU A 265 -77.47 44.07 123.93
N ALA A 266 -78.20 43.43 124.86
CA ALA A 266 -79.03 42.24 124.67
C ALA A 266 -80.44 42.59 125.22
N PRO A 267 -81.54 41.90 124.86
CA PRO A 267 -81.61 40.53 124.35
C PRO A 267 -82.59 40.32 123.14
N ALA A 268 -83.08 39.08 122.99
CA ALA A 268 -84.28 38.61 122.26
C ALA A 268 -84.18 38.21 120.77
N GLU A 269 -84.08 36.89 120.58
CA GLU A 269 -84.91 35.98 119.76
C GLU A 269 -85.27 36.18 118.25
N ASP A 270 -85.37 35.00 117.62
CA ASP A 270 -86.18 34.60 116.47
C ASP A 270 -85.82 34.91 115.00
N ALA A 271 -86.44 34.11 114.13
CA ALA A 271 -86.15 33.86 112.71
C ALA A 271 -87.46 34.08 111.88
N PRO A 272 -87.66 33.57 110.63
CA PRO A 272 -86.75 32.96 109.65
C PRO A 272 -86.92 33.47 108.19
N ALA A 273 -86.10 32.92 107.29
CA ALA A 273 -86.40 32.58 105.88
C ALA A 273 -86.58 33.65 104.75
N ALA A 274 -86.33 33.16 103.53
CA ALA A 274 -86.91 33.52 102.23
C ALA A 274 -86.38 34.72 101.37
N ALA A 275 -85.54 34.34 100.39
CA ALA A 275 -85.82 34.47 98.93
C ALA A 275 -85.40 35.69 98.08
N SER A 276 -85.36 35.42 96.76
CA SER A 276 -85.35 36.30 95.57
C SER A 276 -84.03 36.89 95.02
N THR A 277 -83.68 36.42 93.83
CA THR A 277 -82.82 37.06 92.80
C THR A 277 -83.62 38.07 91.96
N PRO A 278 -82.97 39.06 91.31
CA PRO A 278 -82.84 39.04 89.83
C PRO A 278 -81.36 39.08 89.37
N ALA A 279 -80.94 38.60 88.18
CA ALA A 279 -81.08 39.17 86.81
C ALA A 279 -80.44 40.57 86.64
N SER A 280 -79.74 40.95 85.56
CA SER A 280 -79.46 40.33 84.23
C SER A 280 -78.15 40.97 83.66
N ALA A 281 -77.61 40.83 82.43
CA ALA A 281 -78.03 40.23 81.14
C ALA A 281 -76.82 39.95 80.19
N SER A 282 -77.08 39.35 79.02
CA SER A 282 -76.59 39.69 77.65
C SER A 282 -75.12 40.07 77.33
N ALA A 283 -74.48 39.60 76.22
CA ALA A 283 -74.90 38.61 75.19
C ALA A 283 -73.71 38.09 74.33
N GLN A 284 -73.87 36.86 73.76
CA GLN A 284 -73.68 36.43 72.34
C GLN A 284 -72.40 36.91 71.58
N THR A 285 -71.47 36.10 71.01
CA THR A 285 -71.54 34.87 70.15
C THR A 285 -72.32 35.08 68.84
N PRO A 286 -71.85 34.63 67.65
CA PRO A 286 -71.73 33.22 67.21
C PRO A 286 -70.26 32.79 66.93
N ALA A 287 -69.82 31.53 66.78
CA ALA A 287 -70.31 30.33 66.07
C ALA A 287 -70.19 30.43 64.52
N SER A 288 -69.82 29.43 63.71
CA SER A 288 -69.55 27.97 63.84
C SER A 288 -68.35 27.62 62.91
N ALA A 289 -67.46 26.64 63.12
CA ALA A 289 -67.58 25.19 63.34
C ALA A 289 -68.15 24.38 62.13
N GLN A 290 -67.27 23.77 61.31
CA GLN A 290 -67.25 22.33 60.93
C GLN A 290 -66.13 21.95 59.93
N ALA A 291 -65.92 20.64 59.71
CA ALA A 291 -64.90 19.98 58.86
C ALA A 291 -65.59 19.44 57.54
N PRO A 292 -65.05 18.53 56.66
CA PRO A 292 -63.86 17.64 56.78
C PRO A 292 -63.04 17.31 55.47
N ALA A 293 -62.11 16.34 55.62
CA ALA A 293 -61.71 15.26 54.68
C ALA A 293 -60.66 15.44 53.54
N ASN A 294 -60.03 14.29 53.21
CA ASN A 294 -58.99 13.98 52.20
C ASN A 294 -57.57 14.47 52.55
N GLY A 295 -56.44 13.81 52.25
CA GLY A 295 -56.05 12.76 51.28
C GLY A 295 -54.73 13.23 50.62
N ASP A 296 -53.65 12.47 50.39
CA ASP A 296 -53.48 11.02 50.30
C ASP A 296 -52.01 10.54 50.57
N ARG A 297 -51.68 9.25 50.28
CA ARG A 297 -50.36 8.60 50.57
C ARG A 297 -49.44 8.37 49.33
N LYS A 298 -48.14 8.12 49.61
CA LYS A 298 -47.08 7.50 48.76
C LYS A 298 -47.44 6.04 48.34
N PRO A 299 -46.72 5.28 47.45
CA PRO A 299 -45.60 5.59 46.52
C PRO A 299 -45.58 4.87 45.10
N ALA A 300 -44.56 5.16 44.25
CA ALA A 300 -43.91 4.26 43.25
C ALA A 300 -44.65 3.90 41.89
N PRO A 301 -44.14 3.03 40.98
CA PRO A 301 -43.05 3.35 40.00
C PRO A 301 -43.19 2.83 38.52
N ALA A 302 -42.42 3.44 37.58
CA ALA A 302 -41.96 2.91 36.24
C ALA A 302 -43.04 2.56 35.15
N PRO A 303 -42.70 2.25 33.86
CA PRO A 303 -41.40 2.20 33.16
C PRO A 303 -41.32 3.05 31.83
N ALA A 304 -40.36 2.74 30.94
CA ALA A 304 -40.08 3.33 29.62
C ALA A 304 -40.74 2.50 28.45
N PRO A 305 -40.43 2.63 27.13
CA PRO A 305 -39.47 3.50 26.40
C PRO A 305 -39.98 4.16 25.09
N ALA A 306 -39.12 4.93 24.40
CA ALA A 306 -39.27 5.30 22.99
C ALA A 306 -37.92 5.27 22.26
N SER A 307 -37.89 4.70 21.05
CA SER A 307 -36.70 4.21 20.35
C SER A 307 -36.03 5.18 19.37
N THR A 308 -34.71 5.04 19.22
CA THR A 308 -33.90 5.32 18.01
C THR A 308 -34.38 4.47 16.80
N PRO A 309 -33.91 4.65 15.52
CA PRO A 309 -32.59 5.14 15.10
C PRO A 309 -32.52 6.05 13.85
N ALA A 310 -31.29 6.25 13.38
CA ALA A 310 -30.86 7.08 12.26
C ALA A 310 -31.25 6.61 10.86
N ALA A 311 -31.11 7.51 9.87
CA ALA A 311 -30.76 7.15 8.50
C ALA A 311 -29.88 8.23 7.83
N LYS A 312 -28.67 7.85 7.41
CA LYS A 312 -27.95 8.48 6.28
C LYS A 312 -28.17 7.60 5.04
N PRO A 313 -28.37 8.19 3.86
CA PRO A 313 -27.89 7.61 2.61
C PRO A 313 -26.54 8.24 2.25
N GLN A 314 -25.55 7.42 1.90
CA GLN A 314 -24.29 7.87 1.31
C GLN A 314 -23.95 6.97 0.13
N ALA A 315 -23.41 7.58 -0.93
CA ALA A 315 -22.95 6.96 -2.17
C ALA A 315 -24.03 6.31 -3.07
N GLN A 316 -23.97 6.66 -4.35
CA GLN A 316 -23.57 5.70 -5.38
C GLN A 316 -22.74 6.42 -6.44
N ALA A 317 -21.67 5.78 -6.91
CA ALA A 317 -20.80 6.29 -7.98
C ALA A 317 -21.07 5.51 -9.26
N ALA A 318 -21.11 6.22 -10.40
CA ALA A 318 -21.26 5.59 -11.71
C ALA A 318 -19.90 5.16 -12.28
N PRO A 319 -19.78 3.98 -12.92
CA PRO A 319 -18.54 3.51 -13.55
C PRO A 319 -18.28 4.16 -14.92
N ALA A 320 -17.02 4.15 -15.35
CA ALA A 320 -16.60 4.69 -16.65
C ALA A 320 -16.83 3.70 -17.82
N PRO A 321 -17.10 4.19 -19.05
CA PRO A 321 -17.10 3.37 -20.26
C PRO A 321 -15.68 3.12 -20.81
N ALA A 322 -15.55 2.14 -21.71
CA ALA A 322 -14.28 1.51 -22.08
C ALA A 322 -13.50 2.18 -23.24
N ALA A 323 -12.29 1.68 -23.47
CA ALA A 323 -11.34 2.16 -24.47
C ALA A 323 -11.81 1.96 -25.93
N LYS A 324 -11.24 2.77 -26.84
CA LYS A 324 -11.41 2.65 -28.29
C LYS A 324 -10.04 2.57 -28.97
N ALA A 325 -9.72 1.44 -29.60
CA ALA A 325 -8.49 1.24 -30.35
C ALA A 325 -8.54 1.92 -31.74
N PRO A 326 -7.39 2.31 -32.33
CA PRO A 326 -7.33 2.97 -33.64
C PRO A 326 -7.48 1.99 -34.82
N ALA A 327 -7.84 2.53 -35.99
CA ALA A 327 -7.94 1.80 -37.25
C ALA A 327 -6.59 1.80 -38.02
N PRO A 328 -6.33 0.81 -38.91
CA PRO A 328 -5.11 0.74 -39.70
C PRO A 328 -5.06 1.73 -40.88
N ALA A 329 -3.86 2.00 -41.39
CA ALA A 329 -3.59 2.98 -42.44
C ALA A 329 -3.81 2.44 -43.88
N PRO A 330 -4.08 3.31 -44.87
CA PRO A 330 -3.93 3.00 -46.28
C PRO A 330 -2.46 3.14 -46.72
N ALA A 331 -2.01 2.26 -47.62
CA ALA A 331 -0.65 2.31 -48.18
C ALA A 331 -0.53 3.34 -49.32
N ALA A 332 0.58 4.06 -49.37
CA ALA A 332 1.01 4.82 -50.55
C ALA A 332 1.83 3.93 -51.49
N LYS A 333 1.75 4.22 -52.80
CA LYS A 333 2.56 3.60 -53.87
C LYS A 333 3.28 4.70 -54.65
N ALA A 334 4.36 4.28 -55.34
CA ALA A 334 5.26 5.06 -56.19
C ALA A 334 6.21 5.98 -55.40
#